data_AF-A0A534NPB2-F1
#
_entry.id   AF-A0A534NPB2-F1
#
_cell.length_a   1.000
_cell.length_b   1.000
_cell.length_c   1.000
_cell.angle_alpha   90.00
_cell.angle_beta   90.00
_cell.angle_gamma   90.00
#
_symmetry.space_group_name_H-M   'P 1'
#
loop_
_entity.id
_entity.type
_entity.pdbx_description
1 polymer ?
#
loop_
_entity_poly.entity_id
_entity_poly.type
_entity_poly.pdbx_seq_one_letter_code
_entity_poly.pdbx_strand_id
1 'polypeptide(L)'
;IIVDDALHTQDALGQNDVIGVPYTGRTYIANNIVHDNGGRGIHIYRSDHVDVVNNTTFDNMLSTSEFLKAGEMDGFDSHDVQFLNNVSVNHSGKDLTIDAPNETSRFDFNVWEGSTPRHGPNDVLGAAHLADPANGNFAPQPGSPALGSGTATLAPADDFSGKPRPAGRIDRGAIQVTQ
;
A
#
# COMPACT_ATOMS: atom_id res chain seq x y z
N ILE A 1 -3.35 7.83 -3.20
CA ILE A 1 -3.12 8.50 -1.89
C ILE A 1 -1.66 8.89 -1.81
N ILE A 2 -1.37 10.16 -1.51
CA ILE A 2 0.00 10.66 -1.45
C ILE A 2 0.21 11.30 -0.08
N VAL A 3 1.29 10.91 0.60
CA VAL A 3 1.86 11.65 1.73
C VAL A 3 3.17 12.22 1.22
N ASP A 4 3.25 13.54 1.12
CA ASP A 4 4.35 14.23 0.47
C ASP A 4 5.09 15.10 1.49
N ASP A 5 6.38 14.85 1.60
CA ASP A 5 7.38 15.64 2.30
C ASP A 5 7.00 16.00 3.75
N ALA A 6 6.50 15.03 4.52
CA ALA A 6 6.31 15.21 5.96
C ALA A 6 7.63 15.49 6.71
N LEU A 7 8.79 15.25 6.07
CA LEU A 7 10.10 15.66 6.57
C LEU A 7 10.42 17.15 6.37
N HIS A 8 9.61 17.88 5.57
CA HIS A 8 9.81 19.28 5.20
C HIS A 8 11.20 19.54 4.60
N THR A 9 11.57 18.77 3.58
CA THR A 9 12.90 18.81 2.95
C THR A 9 12.91 19.39 1.54
N GLN A 10 11.74 19.66 0.96
CA GLN A 10 11.61 20.36 -0.32
C GLN A 10 11.89 21.86 -0.16
N ASP A 11 12.20 22.52 -1.27
CA ASP A 11 12.50 23.95 -1.28
C ASP A 11 11.30 24.77 -0.80
N ALA A 12 11.56 25.76 0.07
CA ALA A 12 10.52 26.64 0.58
C ALA A 12 9.76 27.33 -0.55
N LEU A 13 8.43 27.23 -0.51
CA LEU A 13 7.56 27.93 -1.47
C LEU A 13 7.26 29.38 -1.05
N GLY A 14 7.71 29.83 0.13
CA GLY A 14 7.54 31.21 0.60
C GLY A 14 8.07 31.49 2.01
N GLN A 15 7.90 32.73 2.47
CA GLN A 15 8.43 33.21 3.78
C GLN A 15 7.84 32.51 5.01
N ASN A 16 6.70 31.83 4.87
CA ASN A 16 6.02 31.12 5.96
C ASN A 16 6.34 29.62 5.95
N ASP A 17 7.17 29.16 5.03
CA ASP A 17 7.53 27.75 4.91
C ASP A 17 8.66 27.42 5.89
N VAL A 18 8.48 26.37 6.69
CA VAL A 18 9.41 26.00 7.75
C VAL A 18 10.17 24.76 7.30
N ILE A 19 11.18 24.98 6.45
CA ILE A 19 12.09 23.93 5.98
C ILE A 19 12.79 23.29 7.19
N GLY A 20 12.88 21.97 7.18
CA GLY A 20 13.67 21.19 8.12
C GLY A 20 13.01 21.00 9.48
N VAL A 21 11.71 21.28 9.59
CA VAL A 21 10.92 20.95 10.79
C VAL A 21 9.92 19.84 10.43
N PRO A 22 10.28 18.56 10.64
CA PRO A 22 9.43 17.43 10.28
C PRO A 22 8.11 17.40 11.05
N TYR A 23 7.06 16.91 10.39
CA TYR A 23 5.87 16.41 11.04
C TYR A 23 6.22 15.17 11.87
N THR A 24 5.84 15.19 13.14
CA THR A 24 6.18 14.13 14.12
C THR A 24 5.02 13.23 14.46
N GLY A 25 3.82 13.52 13.93
CA GLY A 25 2.68 12.64 14.09
C GLY A 25 2.80 11.41 13.21
N ARG A 26 1.96 10.40 13.48
CA ARG A 26 1.90 9.17 12.72
C ARG A 26 0.64 9.15 11.84
N THR A 27 0.82 8.92 10.56
CA THR A 27 -0.27 8.87 9.57
C THR A 27 -0.74 7.42 9.41
N TYR A 28 -2.06 7.19 9.47
CA TYR A 28 -2.63 5.86 9.29
C TYR A 28 -3.51 5.80 8.03
N ILE A 29 -3.07 5.05 7.03
CA ILE A 29 -3.74 4.82 5.75
C ILE A 29 -4.23 3.38 5.73
N ALA A 30 -5.52 3.19 5.96
CA ALA A 30 -6.07 1.84 6.02
C ALA A 30 -7.44 1.69 5.39
N ASN A 31 -7.74 0.44 5.00
CA ASN A 31 -9.00 0.05 4.35
C ASN A 31 -9.29 0.76 3.02
N ASN A 32 -8.31 1.32 2.33
CA ASN A 32 -8.58 2.01 1.08
C ASN A 32 -8.56 1.02 -0.10
N ILE A 33 -9.41 1.29 -1.08
CA ILE A 33 -9.33 0.69 -2.41
C ILE A 33 -8.88 1.80 -3.35
N VAL A 34 -7.74 1.61 -4.02
CA VAL A 34 -7.11 2.62 -4.88
C VAL A 34 -6.80 1.98 -6.22
N HIS A 35 -7.46 2.43 -7.28
CA HIS A 35 -7.36 1.78 -8.58
C HIS A 35 -7.43 2.74 -9.75
N ASP A 36 -6.94 2.28 -10.91
CA ASP A 36 -7.03 2.95 -12.21
C ASP A 36 -6.44 4.37 -12.24
N ASN A 37 -5.48 4.68 -11.35
CA ASN A 37 -4.82 5.97 -11.37
C ASN A 37 -3.75 6.02 -12.46
N GLY A 38 -3.65 7.17 -13.15
CA GLY A 38 -2.59 7.43 -14.13
C GLY A 38 -1.18 7.45 -13.52
N GLY A 39 -1.08 7.75 -12.23
CA GLY A 39 0.15 7.70 -11.44
C GLY A 39 0.07 6.66 -10.33
N ARG A 40 0.86 6.85 -9.27
CA ARG A 40 0.97 5.88 -8.17
C ARG A 40 -0.33 5.64 -7.41
N GLY A 41 -0.47 4.43 -6.84
CA GLY A 41 -1.57 4.09 -5.95
C GLY A 41 -1.43 4.75 -4.58
N ILE A 42 -0.58 4.22 -3.70
CA ILE A 42 -0.24 4.78 -2.39
C ILE A 42 1.24 5.12 -2.35
N HIS A 43 1.58 6.40 -2.31
CA HIS A 43 2.96 6.87 -2.36
C HIS A 43 3.32 7.68 -1.12
N ILE A 44 4.31 7.19 -0.38
CA ILE A 44 4.87 7.87 0.78
C ILE A 44 6.20 8.46 0.34
N TYR A 45 6.23 9.76 0.07
CA TYR A 45 7.42 10.45 -0.41
C TYR A 45 7.97 11.34 0.69
N ARG A 46 9.26 11.15 1.03
CA ARG A 46 9.97 11.96 2.04
C ARG A 46 9.18 12.17 3.33
N SER A 47 8.61 11.07 3.82
CA SER A 47 7.67 11.12 4.93
C SER A 47 7.88 9.95 5.87
N ASP A 48 8.10 10.25 7.15
CA ASP A 48 8.29 9.22 8.17
C ASP A 48 7.01 8.98 8.99
N HIS A 49 7.00 7.88 9.75
CA HIS A 49 5.91 7.50 10.67
C HIS A 49 4.57 7.28 9.95
N VAL A 50 4.54 6.38 8.97
CA VAL A 50 3.31 6.09 8.20
C VAL A 50 2.96 4.61 8.28
N ASP A 51 1.72 4.30 8.62
CA ASP A 51 1.17 2.96 8.61
C ASP A 51 0.24 2.81 7.40
N VAL A 52 0.60 1.93 6.46
CA VAL A 52 -0.17 1.59 5.27
C VAL A 52 -0.68 0.16 5.43
N VAL A 53 -1.92 0.02 5.92
CA VAL A 53 -2.43 -1.27 6.42
C VAL A 53 -3.75 -1.67 5.79
N ASN A 54 -3.87 -2.92 5.35
CA ASN A 54 -5.14 -3.46 4.84
C ASN A 54 -5.74 -2.61 3.70
N ASN A 55 -4.92 -2.12 2.76
CA ASN A 55 -5.40 -1.47 1.55
C ASN A 55 -5.38 -2.45 0.38
N THR A 56 -6.23 -2.20 -0.62
CA THR A 56 -6.19 -2.89 -1.91
C THR A 56 -5.84 -1.89 -3.01
N THR A 57 -4.70 -2.08 -3.68
CA THR A 57 -4.29 -1.31 -4.86
C THR A 57 -4.42 -2.18 -6.12
N PHE A 58 -4.97 -1.62 -7.20
CA PHE A 58 -5.22 -2.36 -8.42
C PHE A 58 -5.00 -1.50 -9.67
N ASP A 59 -4.09 -1.93 -10.54
CA ASP A 59 -3.83 -1.32 -11.86
C ASP A 59 -3.71 0.20 -11.82
N ASN A 60 -2.98 0.73 -10.84
CA ASN A 60 -2.50 2.10 -10.92
C ASN A 60 -1.24 2.15 -11.80
N MET A 61 -0.58 3.31 -11.81
CA MET A 61 0.56 3.59 -12.68
C MET A 61 0.26 3.33 -14.17
N LEU A 62 -0.94 3.72 -14.62
CA LEU A 62 -1.35 3.56 -16.03
C LEU A 62 -0.57 4.45 -17.01
N SER A 63 0.32 5.32 -16.51
CA SER A 63 1.21 6.12 -17.33
C SER A 63 2.05 5.24 -18.26
N THR A 64 2.02 5.58 -19.55
CA THR A 64 2.87 4.96 -20.57
C THR A 64 4.32 5.47 -20.55
N SER A 65 4.65 6.39 -19.63
CA SER A 65 6.01 6.93 -19.50
C SER A 65 7.02 5.82 -19.17
N GLU A 66 8.11 5.75 -19.92
CA GLU A 66 9.23 4.82 -19.64
C GLU A 66 10.09 5.28 -18.46
N PHE A 67 9.94 6.54 -18.03
CA PHE A 67 10.65 7.12 -16.89
C PHE A 67 9.97 6.83 -15.56
N LEU A 68 8.68 6.49 -15.57
CA LEU A 68 7.93 6.06 -14.39
C LEU A 68 7.83 4.54 -14.42
N LYS A 69 8.62 3.87 -13.59
CA LYS A 69 8.79 2.42 -13.64
C LYS A 69 8.05 1.65 -12.55
N ALA A 70 7.68 2.33 -11.47
CA ALA A 70 7.20 1.67 -10.27
C ALA A 70 6.28 2.56 -9.42
N GLY A 71 5.32 1.93 -8.72
CA GLY A 71 4.64 2.51 -7.57
C GLY A 71 3.14 2.26 -7.53
N GLU A 72 2.71 1.03 -7.31
CA GLU A 72 1.37 0.78 -6.76
C GLU A 72 1.31 1.20 -5.30
N MET A 73 2.32 0.81 -4.54
CA MET A 73 2.40 1.03 -3.11
C MET A 73 3.87 1.07 -2.69
N ASP A 74 4.36 2.25 -2.31
CA ASP A 74 5.78 2.41 -2.00
C ASP A 74 6.06 3.54 -1.01
N GLY A 75 7.21 3.41 -0.35
CA GLY A 75 7.89 4.49 0.34
C GLY A 75 9.14 4.88 -0.46
N PHE A 76 9.32 6.17 -0.69
CA PHE A 76 10.48 6.70 -1.39
C PHE A 76 11.10 7.82 -0.55
N ASP A 77 12.41 7.73 -0.30
CA ASP A 77 13.14 8.58 0.64
C ASP A 77 12.46 8.68 2.02
N SER A 78 11.87 7.58 2.49
CA SER A 78 11.02 7.54 3.70
C SER A 78 11.50 6.46 4.68
N HIS A 79 11.24 6.66 5.97
CA HIS A 79 11.64 5.76 7.05
C HIS A 79 10.48 5.53 8.02
N ASP A 80 10.55 4.47 8.83
CA ASP A 80 9.46 4.10 9.74
C ASP A 80 8.07 4.06 9.06
N VAL A 81 8.03 3.46 7.86
CA VAL A 81 6.78 3.16 7.16
C VAL A 81 6.48 1.66 7.31
N GLN A 82 5.24 1.32 7.67
CA GLN A 82 4.77 -0.05 7.81
C GLN A 82 3.77 -0.39 6.71
N PHE A 83 4.16 -1.21 5.74
CA PHE A 83 3.26 -1.77 4.73
C PHE A 83 2.83 -3.17 5.16
N LEU A 84 1.64 -3.28 5.75
CA LEU A 84 1.13 -4.53 6.32
C LEU A 84 -0.23 -4.93 5.75
N ASN A 85 -0.43 -6.24 5.55
CA ASN A 85 -1.72 -6.80 5.15
C ASN A 85 -2.30 -6.19 3.87
N ASN A 86 -1.52 -5.59 2.98
CA ASN A 86 -2.06 -5.00 1.75
C ASN A 86 -2.24 -6.06 0.67
N VAL A 87 -3.10 -5.78 -0.31
CA VAL A 87 -3.17 -6.50 -1.58
C VAL A 87 -2.86 -5.50 -2.67
N SER A 88 -1.89 -5.80 -3.52
CA SER A 88 -1.49 -4.93 -4.61
C SER A 88 -1.35 -5.72 -5.89
N VAL A 89 -2.00 -5.23 -6.94
CA VAL A 89 -2.09 -5.88 -8.25
C VAL A 89 -1.73 -4.85 -9.32
N ASN A 90 -0.86 -5.23 -10.26
CA ASN A 90 -0.58 -4.42 -11.44
C ASN A 90 -0.32 -5.29 -12.67
N HIS A 91 -1.17 -5.13 -13.67
CA HIS A 91 -1.13 -5.82 -14.96
C HIS A 91 -0.54 -4.96 -16.09
N SER A 92 -0.26 -3.68 -15.83
CA SER A 92 0.41 -2.79 -16.80
C SER A 92 1.89 -3.15 -17.04
N GLY A 93 2.44 -4.07 -16.22
CA GLY A 93 3.83 -4.50 -16.28
C GLY A 93 4.81 -3.58 -15.57
N LYS A 94 4.33 -2.56 -14.86
CA LYS A 94 5.11 -1.70 -13.97
C LYS A 94 5.32 -2.40 -12.62
N ASP A 95 6.38 -2.03 -11.92
CA ASP A 95 6.66 -2.60 -10.60
C ASP A 95 5.64 -2.08 -9.57
N LEU A 96 5.22 -2.97 -8.67
CA LEU A 96 4.32 -2.68 -7.56
C LEU A 96 4.99 -1.78 -6.52
N THR A 97 6.27 -2.04 -6.24
CA THR A 97 7.11 -1.31 -5.28
C THR A 97 8.32 -0.73 -5.98
N ILE A 98 8.95 0.28 -5.38
CA ILE A 98 10.23 0.81 -5.85
C ILE A 98 11.40 0.19 -5.05
N ASP A 99 12.51 -0.08 -5.73
CA ASP A 99 13.77 -0.42 -5.07
C ASP A 99 14.53 0.87 -4.73
N ALA A 100 14.30 1.38 -3.53
CA ALA A 100 14.90 2.62 -3.05
C ALA A 100 16.09 2.34 -2.11
N PRO A 101 17.28 2.91 -2.38
CA PRO A 101 18.42 2.75 -1.48
C PRO A 101 18.14 3.45 -0.14
N ASN A 102 18.58 2.81 0.96
CA ASN A 102 18.46 3.29 2.35
C ASN A 102 17.05 3.30 2.97
N GLU A 103 16.03 2.73 2.33
CA GLU A 103 14.72 2.57 2.97
C GLU A 103 14.77 1.56 4.13
N THR A 104 14.32 1.99 5.32
CA THR A 104 14.13 1.14 6.49
C THR A 104 12.67 0.71 6.68
N SER A 105 11.79 1.09 5.75
CA SER A 105 10.37 0.78 5.77
C SER A 105 10.14 -0.73 5.78
N ARG A 106 9.20 -1.22 6.58
CA ARG A 106 8.86 -2.64 6.70
C ARG A 106 7.76 -2.99 5.70
N PHE A 107 8.02 -4.01 4.90
CA PHE A 107 7.03 -4.69 4.08
C PHE A 107 6.83 -6.07 4.71
N ASP A 108 5.59 -6.45 5.04
CA ASP A 108 5.30 -7.78 5.57
C ASP A 108 3.80 -8.13 5.47
N PHE A 109 3.46 -9.41 5.36
CA PHE A 109 2.07 -9.89 5.24
C PHE A 109 1.26 -9.29 4.08
N ASN A 110 1.88 -8.80 3.01
CA ASN A 110 1.19 -8.29 1.82
C ASN A 110 0.98 -9.37 0.76
N VAL A 111 0.07 -9.15 -0.19
CA VAL A 111 -0.06 -9.94 -1.42
C VAL A 111 0.34 -9.05 -2.60
N TRP A 112 1.25 -9.54 -3.43
CA TRP A 112 1.79 -8.84 -4.58
C TRP A 112 1.55 -9.66 -5.85
N GLU A 113 0.64 -9.20 -6.70
CA GLU A 113 0.39 -9.76 -8.04
C GLU A 113 1.02 -8.87 -9.10
N GLY A 114 2.27 -9.18 -9.46
CA GLY A 114 3.10 -8.36 -10.34
C GLY A 114 4.56 -8.39 -9.90
N SER A 115 5.39 -7.57 -10.55
CA SER A 115 6.81 -7.42 -10.19
C SER A 115 6.93 -6.57 -8.93
N THR A 116 7.60 -7.07 -7.89
CA THR A 116 7.84 -6.32 -6.65
C THR A 116 9.29 -6.50 -6.20
N PRO A 117 10.17 -5.53 -6.52
CA PRO A 117 11.58 -5.64 -6.12
C PRO A 117 11.76 -5.59 -4.61
N ARG A 118 10.80 -5.02 -3.85
CA ARG A 118 10.83 -4.94 -2.39
C ARG A 118 9.66 -5.72 -1.77
N HIS A 119 9.96 -6.67 -0.91
CA HIS A 119 8.97 -7.48 -0.20
C HIS A 119 9.52 -8.05 1.12
N GLY A 120 8.60 -8.42 2.00
CA GLY A 120 8.84 -9.00 3.31
C GLY A 120 8.86 -10.52 3.36
N PRO A 121 9.26 -11.09 4.51
CA PRO A 121 9.33 -12.54 4.71
C PRO A 121 7.97 -13.25 4.71
N ASN A 122 6.87 -12.58 5.09
CA ASN A 122 5.52 -13.16 5.07
C ASN A 122 4.65 -12.64 3.91
N ASP A 123 5.25 -11.90 2.98
CA ASP A 123 4.57 -11.49 1.76
C ASP A 123 4.32 -12.70 0.86
N VAL A 124 3.23 -12.65 0.10
CA VAL A 124 2.90 -13.65 -0.91
C VAL A 124 3.07 -13.01 -2.28
N LEU A 125 3.93 -13.60 -3.11
CA LEU A 125 4.12 -13.22 -4.51
C LEU A 125 3.30 -14.17 -5.38
N GLY A 126 2.32 -13.65 -6.10
CA GLY A 126 1.43 -14.45 -6.94
C GLY A 126 0.04 -13.85 -7.08
N ALA A 127 -0.84 -14.59 -7.78
CA ALA A 127 -2.18 -14.12 -8.07
C ALA A 127 -2.98 -13.85 -6.79
N ALA A 128 -3.51 -12.64 -6.66
CA ALA A 128 -4.33 -12.21 -5.54
C ALA A 128 -5.73 -12.80 -5.59
N HIS A 129 -6.19 -13.24 -6.77
CA HIS A 129 -7.50 -13.85 -7.00
C HIS A 129 -8.64 -12.96 -6.44
N LEU A 130 -8.68 -11.70 -6.88
CA LEU A 130 -9.81 -10.81 -6.61
C LEU A 130 -11.04 -11.21 -7.44
N ALA A 131 -12.24 -10.97 -6.90
CA ALA A 131 -13.48 -11.50 -7.44
C ALA A 131 -13.89 -10.89 -8.80
N ASP A 132 -14.04 -9.57 -8.87
CA ASP A 132 -14.37 -8.87 -10.12
C ASP A 132 -13.91 -7.40 -10.08
N PRO A 133 -12.59 -7.14 -10.12
CA PRO A 133 -12.04 -5.78 -10.04
C PRO A 133 -12.53 -4.84 -11.14
N ALA A 134 -12.77 -5.37 -12.36
CA ALA A 134 -13.26 -4.59 -13.49
C ALA A 134 -14.63 -3.96 -13.24
N ASN A 135 -15.43 -4.55 -12.35
CA ASN A 135 -16.72 -4.01 -11.91
C ASN A 135 -16.69 -3.50 -10.46
N GLY A 136 -15.50 -3.23 -9.91
CA GLY A 136 -15.32 -2.64 -8.59
C GLY A 136 -15.41 -3.62 -7.41
N ASN A 137 -15.44 -4.94 -7.66
CA ASN A 137 -15.44 -5.95 -6.62
C ASN A 137 -14.02 -6.47 -6.34
N PHE A 138 -13.37 -5.82 -5.38
CA PHE A 138 -12.01 -6.14 -4.95
C PHE A 138 -11.96 -7.15 -3.79
N ALA A 139 -13.05 -7.87 -3.53
CA ALA A 139 -13.05 -8.89 -2.50
C ALA A 139 -12.16 -10.07 -2.92
N PRO A 140 -11.39 -10.68 -1.98
CA PRO A 140 -10.71 -11.94 -2.27
C PRO A 140 -11.74 -13.05 -2.53
N GLN A 141 -11.50 -13.87 -3.56
CA GLN A 141 -12.36 -15.01 -3.88
C GLN A 141 -11.77 -16.33 -3.32
N PRO A 142 -12.53 -17.44 -3.31
CA PRO A 142 -12.03 -18.73 -2.85
C PRO A 142 -10.69 -19.12 -3.52
N GLY A 143 -9.72 -19.51 -2.69
CA GLY A 143 -8.36 -19.82 -3.15
C GLY A 143 -7.41 -18.62 -3.19
N SER A 144 -7.89 -17.39 -2.92
CA SER A 144 -7.03 -16.22 -2.76
C SER A 144 -6.05 -16.41 -1.59
N PRO A 145 -4.76 -16.08 -1.77
CA PRO A 145 -3.79 -16.09 -0.68
C PRO A 145 -4.05 -15.00 0.35
N ALA A 146 -4.93 -14.03 0.07
CA ALA A 146 -5.32 -12.99 1.02
C ALA A 146 -6.24 -13.52 2.13
N LEU A 147 -6.89 -14.66 1.94
CA LEU A 147 -7.87 -15.21 2.87
C LEU A 147 -7.22 -15.67 4.18
N GLY A 148 -7.54 -15.01 5.29
CA GLY A 148 -7.24 -15.43 6.65
C GLY A 148 -5.76 -15.53 6.99
N SER A 149 -4.91 -14.90 6.16
CA SER A 149 -3.46 -15.06 6.15
C SER A 149 -2.73 -13.79 6.59
N GLY A 150 -3.46 -12.74 6.97
CA GLY A 150 -2.92 -11.49 7.50
C GLY A 150 -2.52 -11.58 8.97
N THR A 151 -1.93 -10.50 9.48
CA THR A 151 -1.58 -10.32 10.89
C THR A 151 -2.60 -9.43 11.61
N ALA A 152 -2.77 -9.60 12.92
CA ALA A 152 -3.53 -8.66 13.76
C ALA A 152 -2.77 -7.36 14.06
N THR A 153 -1.47 -7.32 13.76
CA THR A 153 -0.63 -6.14 13.97
C THR A 153 -1.15 -4.97 13.13
N LEU A 154 -1.56 -3.89 13.80
CA LEU A 154 -2.09 -2.67 13.20
C LEU A 154 -3.37 -2.84 12.34
N ALA A 155 -3.92 -4.05 12.24
CA ALA A 155 -5.12 -4.28 11.43
C ALA A 155 -6.31 -3.49 12.02
N PRO A 156 -7.08 -2.76 11.19
CA PRO A 156 -8.27 -2.08 11.66
C PRO A 156 -9.37 -3.07 12.05
N ALA A 157 -10.16 -2.70 13.06
CA ALA A 157 -11.21 -3.55 13.61
C ALA A 157 -12.27 -3.94 12.56
N ASP A 158 -12.62 -3.00 11.68
CA ASP A 158 -13.61 -3.18 10.62
C ASP A 158 -12.98 -2.98 9.24
N ASP A 159 -13.51 -3.63 8.21
CA ASP A 159 -13.08 -3.54 6.81
C ASP A 159 -13.60 -2.29 6.11
N PHE A 160 -13.31 -2.13 4.82
CA PHE A 160 -13.76 -1.00 3.99
C PHE A 160 -15.29 -0.79 4.01
N SER A 161 -16.07 -1.86 4.19
CA SER A 161 -17.53 -1.83 4.25
C SER A 161 -18.09 -1.73 5.66
N GLY A 162 -17.23 -1.59 6.68
CA GLY A 162 -17.61 -1.57 8.09
C GLY A 162 -17.91 -2.95 8.69
N LYS A 163 -17.45 -4.04 8.05
CA LYS A 163 -17.60 -5.39 8.59
C LYS A 163 -16.46 -5.72 9.56
N PRO A 164 -16.74 -6.31 10.72
CA PRO A 164 -15.70 -6.70 11.66
C PRO A 164 -14.71 -7.71 11.07
N ARG A 165 -13.42 -7.53 11.37
CA ARG A 165 -12.40 -8.54 11.13
C ARG A 165 -12.35 -9.54 12.29
N PRO A 166 -12.45 -10.85 12.02
CA PRO A 166 -12.38 -11.85 13.07
C PRO A 166 -10.96 -11.96 13.62
N ALA A 167 -10.85 -12.16 14.93
CA ALA A 167 -9.55 -12.38 15.57
C ALA A 167 -8.86 -13.63 14.99
N GLY A 168 -7.62 -13.47 14.52
CA GLY A 168 -6.77 -14.57 14.05
C GLY A 168 -7.05 -15.10 12.64
N ARG A 169 -8.07 -14.61 11.94
CA ARG A 169 -8.34 -14.90 10.51
C ARG A 169 -8.57 -13.62 9.72
N ILE A 170 -7.59 -12.73 9.78
CA ILE A 170 -7.65 -11.44 9.08
C ILE A 170 -7.34 -11.67 7.60
N ASP A 171 -8.23 -11.20 6.74
CA ASP A 171 -7.95 -11.12 5.32
C ASP A 171 -6.98 -9.97 5.05
N ARG A 172 -6.03 -10.19 4.14
CA ARG A 172 -5.22 -9.12 3.56
C ARG A 172 -6.08 -8.31 2.59
N GLY A 173 -5.80 -7.02 2.46
CA GLY A 173 -6.53 -6.07 1.65
C GLY A 173 -7.66 -5.38 2.42
N ALA A 174 -8.41 -4.57 1.67
CA ALA A 174 -9.42 -3.67 2.20
C ALA A 174 -10.72 -4.38 2.61
N ILE A 175 -11.02 -5.56 2.06
CA ILE A 175 -12.29 -6.26 2.24
C ILE A 175 -12.07 -7.55 3.02
N GLN A 176 -12.88 -7.74 4.07
CA GLN A 176 -12.97 -8.99 4.81
C GLN A 176 -14.15 -9.80 4.26
N VAL A 177 -13.91 -11.06 3.91
CA VAL A 177 -14.97 -12.00 3.53
C VAL A 177 -15.24 -13.00 4.65
N THR A 178 -16.47 -13.48 4.69
CA THR A 178 -16.84 -14.60 5.57
C THR A 178 -16.28 -15.88 4.96
N GLN A 179 -15.49 -16.61 5.74
CA GLN A 179 -14.87 -17.88 5.35
C GLN A 179 -15.56 -19.07 6.00
#